data_AF-A0A414PZP8-F1
#
_entry.id   AF-A0A414PZP8-F1
#
_cell.length_a   1.000
_cell.length_b   1.000
_cell.length_c   1.000
_cell.angle_alpha   90.00
_cell.angle_beta   90.00
_cell.angle_gamma   90.00
#
_symmetry.space_group_name_H-M   'P 1'
#
loop_
_entity.id
_entity.type
_entity.pdbx_description
1 polymer ?
#
loop_
_entity_poly.entity_id
_entity_poly.type
_entity_poly.pdbx_seq_one_letter_code
_entity_poly.pdbx_strand_id
1 'polypeptide(L)'
;MSPKGIDKGVGLARALAYLGRAGNERTFGFGDSGNDLGMLAAVETAVAMGNAMPEVKAIADYVTDDVAHDGTVTAMQHFGLI
;
A
#
# COMPACT_ATOMS: atom_id res chain seq x y z
N MET A 1 -18.03 5.85 -0.04
CA MET A 1 -17.44 7.10 -0.57
C MET A 1 -16.97 7.91 0.63
N SER A 2 -15.69 8.28 0.66
CA SER A 2 -15.12 9.05 1.78
C SER A 2 -15.50 10.54 1.67
N PRO A 3 -15.48 11.31 2.78
CA PRO A 3 -15.65 12.76 2.73
C PRO A 3 -14.67 13.42 1.76
N LYS A 4 -15.06 14.54 1.14
CA LYS A 4 -14.22 15.27 0.20
C LYS A 4 -12.88 15.63 0.86
N GLY A 5 -11.78 15.25 0.21
CA GLY A 5 -10.42 15.48 0.71
C GLY A 5 -9.94 14.49 1.78
N ILE A 6 -10.67 13.40 2.02
CA ILE A 6 -10.25 12.31 2.91
C ILE A 6 -10.12 11.04 2.09
N ASP A 7 -8.90 10.51 1.99
CA ASP A 7 -8.59 9.21 1.41
C ASP A 7 -7.55 8.46 2.27
N LYS A 8 -7.16 7.26 1.84
CA LYS A 8 -6.18 6.45 2.57
C LYS A 8 -4.78 7.10 2.59
N GLY A 9 -4.41 7.90 1.58
CA GLY A 9 -3.15 8.65 1.55
C GLY A 9 -3.11 9.76 2.61
N VAL A 10 -4.22 10.48 2.79
CA VAL A 10 -4.38 11.45 3.89
C VAL A 10 -4.27 10.74 5.25
N GLY A 11 -4.85 9.54 5.37
CA GLY A 11 -4.71 8.71 6.57
C GLY A 11 -3.26 8.34 6.87
N LEU A 12 -2.51 7.90 5.86
CA LEU A 12 -1.08 7.59 5.98
C LEU A 12 -0.27 8.81 6.44
N ALA A 13 -0.46 9.98 5.80
CA ALA A 13 0.26 11.20 6.17
C ALA A 13 0.02 11.57 7.64
N ARG A 14 -1.21 11.42 8.14
CA ARG A 14 -1.55 11.65 9.55
C ARG A 14 -0.91 10.60 10.47
N ALA A 15 -0.88 9.34 10.07
CA ALA A 15 -0.25 8.28 10.84
C ALA A 15 1.26 8.51 10.97
N LEU A 16 1.93 8.90 9.87
CA LEU A 16 3.36 9.24 9.89
C LEU A 16 3.64 10.43 10.80
N ALA A 17 2.85 11.50 10.70
CA ALA A 17 2.98 12.66 11.58
C ALA A 17 2.77 12.29 13.06
N TYR A 18 1.77 11.46 13.37
CA TYR A 18 1.52 10.97 14.73
C TYR A 18 2.71 10.14 15.27
N LEU A 19 3.37 9.37 14.41
CA LEU A 19 4.58 8.60 14.73
C LEU A 19 5.86 9.44 14.74
N GLY A 20 5.78 10.77 14.57
CA GLY A 20 6.93 11.67 14.56
C GLY A 20 7.83 11.52 13.32
N ARG A 21 7.29 11.04 12.20
CA ARG A 21 8.03 10.75 10.97
C ARG A 21 7.87 11.90 9.97
N ALA A 22 8.99 12.37 9.42
CA ALA A 22 9.02 13.47 8.44
C ALA A 22 8.89 13.01 6.97
N GLY A 23 8.83 11.70 6.71
CA GLY A 23 8.76 11.12 5.37
C GLY A 23 8.19 9.71 5.37
N ASN A 24 8.14 9.10 4.19
CA ASN A 24 7.58 7.78 3.95
C ASN A 24 8.63 6.66 3.91
N GLU A 25 9.87 6.91 4.29
CA GLU A 25 10.93 5.88 4.32
C GLU A 25 10.48 4.64 5.11
N ARG A 26 10.96 3.45 4.76
CA ARG A 26 10.56 2.16 5.36
C ARG A 26 9.05 2.04 5.56
N THR A 27 8.25 2.51 4.60
CA THR A 27 6.80 2.28 4.59
C THR A 27 6.42 1.37 3.44
N PHE A 28 5.58 0.40 3.75
CA PHE A 28 5.03 -0.55 2.79
C PHE A 28 3.52 -0.38 2.77
N GLY A 29 2.95 -0.19 1.58
CA GLY A 29 1.51 -0.13 1.36
C GLY A 29 1.05 -1.33 0.56
N PHE A 30 0.04 -2.05 1.05
CA PHE A 30 -0.54 -3.21 0.38
C PHE A 30 -1.96 -2.86 -0.07
N GLY A 31 -2.27 -3.02 -1.35
CA GLY A 31 -3.57 -2.63 -1.90
C GLY A 31 -4.04 -3.51 -3.06
N ASP A 32 -5.34 -3.43 -3.34
CA ASP A 32 -5.98 -4.23 -4.37
C ASP A 32 -7.00 -3.45 -5.20
N SER A 33 -7.56 -2.36 -4.66
CA SER A 33 -8.67 -1.65 -5.28
C SER A 33 -8.39 -0.15 -5.47
N GLY A 34 -9.23 0.52 -6.26
CA GLY A 34 -9.07 1.94 -6.57
C GLY A 34 -9.03 2.87 -5.33
N ASN A 35 -9.57 2.44 -4.18
CA ASN A 35 -9.49 3.23 -2.95
C ASN A 35 -8.09 3.22 -2.29
N ASP A 36 -7.20 2.32 -2.72
CA ASP A 36 -5.83 2.18 -2.24
C ASP A 36 -4.83 3.06 -2.99
N LEU A 37 -5.18 3.54 -4.19
CA LEU A 37 -4.29 4.30 -5.07
C LEU A 37 -3.62 5.49 -4.36
N GLY A 38 -4.38 6.23 -3.54
CA GLY A 38 -3.84 7.36 -2.78
C GLY A 38 -2.84 6.95 -1.69
N MET A 39 -3.01 5.78 -1.08
CA MET A 39 -2.04 5.24 -0.12
C MET A 39 -0.80 4.71 -0.84
N LEU A 40 -0.98 3.94 -1.91
CA LEU A 40 0.09 3.34 -2.68
C LEU A 40 1.00 4.40 -3.31
N ALA A 41 0.44 5.52 -3.77
CA ALA A 41 1.21 6.66 -4.25
C ALA A 41 1.98 7.43 -3.14
N ALA A 42 1.69 7.16 -1.86
CA ALA A 42 2.23 7.91 -0.73
C ALA A 42 3.22 7.10 0.15
N VAL A 43 3.28 5.77 0.01
CA VAL A 43 4.29 4.92 0.66
C VAL A 43 5.61 4.90 -0.13
N GLU A 44 6.69 4.42 0.47
CA GLU A 44 7.95 4.21 -0.25
C GLU A 44 7.89 2.95 -1.12
N THR A 45 7.28 1.87 -0.63
CA THR A 45 7.12 0.63 -1.40
C THR A 45 5.65 0.24 -1.50
N ALA A 46 5.13 0.28 -2.73
CA ALA A 46 3.77 -0.08 -3.07
C ALA A 46 3.69 -1.55 -3.51
N VAL A 47 2.82 -2.33 -2.87
CA VAL A 47 2.57 -3.74 -3.16
C VAL A 47 1.12 -3.92 -3.60
N ALA A 48 0.93 -4.47 -4.80
CA ALA A 48 -0.38 -4.87 -5.29
C ALA A 48 -0.63 -6.36 -5.04
N MET A 49 -1.83 -6.72 -4.60
CA MET A 49 -2.24 -8.12 -4.50
C MET A 49 -2.41 -8.77 -5.88
N GLY A 50 -2.28 -10.10 -5.97
CA GLY A 50 -2.41 -10.83 -7.24
C GLY A 50 -3.77 -10.65 -7.92
N ASN A 51 -4.82 -10.44 -7.13
CA ASN A 51 -6.19 -10.14 -7.59
C ASN A 51 -6.48 -8.63 -7.72
N ALA A 52 -5.48 -7.75 -7.60
CA ALA A 52 -5.66 -6.31 -7.67
C ALA A 52 -6.15 -5.84 -9.04
N MET A 53 -6.85 -4.70 -9.04
CA MET A 53 -7.27 -4.00 -10.26
C MET A 53 -6.06 -3.62 -11.13
N PRO A 54 -6.22 -3.55 -12.48
CA PRO A 54 -5.11 -3.22 -13.38
C PRO A 54 -4.42 -1.89 -13.04
N GLU A 55 -5.19 -0.87 -12.67
CA GLU A 55 -4.69 0.46 -12.26
C GLU A 55 -3.87 0.43 -10.97
N VAL A 56 -4.15 -0.51 -10.06
CA VAL A 56 -3.40 -0.70 -8.82
C VAL A 56 -2.06 -1.38 -9.12
N LYS A 57 -2.07 -2.43 -9.94
CA LYS A 57 -0.85 -3.12 -10.39
C LYS A 57 0.07 -2.20 -11.18
N ALA A 58 -0.50 -1.26 -11.94
CA ALA A 58 0.27 -0.34 -12.77
C ALA A 58 1.13 0.66 -11.97
N ILE A 59 0.81 0.91 -10.70
CA ILE A 59 1.57 1.82 -9.83
C ILE A 59 2.37 1.11 -8.74
N ALA A 60 2.32 -0.22 -8.68
CA ALA A 60 2.99 -0.99 -7.65
C ALA A 60 4.44 -1.31 -8.02
N ASP A 61 5.32 -1.29 -7.04
CA ASP A 61 6.71 -1.72 -7.15
C ASP A 61 6.81 -3.25 -7.19
N TYR A 62 5.85 -3.94 -6.57
CA TYR A 62 5.77 -5.39 -6.53
C TYR A 62 4.32 -5.86 -6.60
N VAL A 63 4.07 -6.90 -7.41
CA VAL A 63 2.79 -7.60 -7.45
C VAL A 63 2.99 -8.97 -6.81
N THR A 64 2.28 -9.22 -5.72
CA THR A 64 2.36 -10.47 -4.96
C THR A 64 1.27 -11.46 -5.37
N ASP A 65 1.21 -12.62 -4.72
CA ASP A 65 0.12 -13.58 -4.90
C ASP A 65 -1.24 -12.99 -4.48
N ASP A 66 -2.33 -13.67 -4.80
CA ASP A 66 -3.64 -13.22 -4.34
C ASP A 66 -3.86 -13.47 -2.84
N VAL A 67 -4.96 -12.93 -2.31
CA VAL A 67 -5.33 -13.09 -0.90
C VAL A 67 -5.62 -14.54 -0.49
N ALA A 68 -6.01 -15.41 -1.43
CA ALA A 68 -6.31 -16.82 -1.17
C ALA A 68 -5.04 -17.69 -1.11
N HIS A 69 -3.90 -17.15 -1.57
CA HIS A 69 -2.60 -17.82 -1.61
C HIS A 69 -1.55 -17.06 -0.76
N ASP A 70 -1.96 -16.49 0.38
CA ASP A 70 -1.07 -15.84 1.35
C ASP A 70 -0.20 -14.70 0.78
N GLY A 71 -0.69 -13.97 -0.23
CA GLY A 71 0.09 -12.95 -0.92
C GLY A 71 0.74 -11.88 -0.03
N THR A 72 0.12 -11.50 1.08
CA THR A 72 0.74 -10.57 2.05
C THR A 72 1.99 -11.20 2.69
N VAL A 73 1.93 -12.48 3.07
CA VAL A 73 3.07 -13.21 3.65
C VAL A 73 4.17 -13.37 2.61
N THR A 74 3.82 -13.77 1.38
CA THR A 74 4.78 -13.88 0.26
C THR A 74 5.56 -12.57 0.07
N ALA A 75 4.85 -11.44 0.04
CA ALA A 75 5.48 -10.13 -0.11
C ALA A 75 6.33 -9.75 1.10
N MET A 76 5.87 -9.99 2.33
CA MET A 76 6.67 -9.72 3.53
C MET A 76 7.97 -10.54 3.55
N GLN A 77 7.94 -11.80 3.13
CA GLN A 77 9.14 -12.63 2.96
C GLN A 77 10.05 -12.10 1.84
N HIS A 78 9.47 -11.70 0.70
CA HIS A 78 10.21 -11.13 -0.42
C HIS A 78 11.05 -9.91 0.01
N PHE A 79 10.50 -9.05 0.85
CA PHE A 79 11.17 -7.86 1.37
C PHE A 79 11.97 -8.10 2.67
N GLY A 80 12.00 -9.34 3.19
CA GLY A 80 12.72 -9.67 4.43
C GLY A 80 12.15 -8.99 5.68
N LEU A 81 10.84 -8.76 5.72
CA LEU A 81 10.13 -8.16 6.84
C LEU A 81 9.76 -9.17 7.93
N ILE A 82 9.80 -10.47 7.61
CA ILE A 82 9.59 -11.62 8.50
C ILE A 82 10.58 -12.75 8.20
#